data_AF-A0A524C9Y9-F1
#
_entry.id   AF-A0A524C9Y9-F1
#
_cell.length_a   1.000
_cell.length_b   1.000
_cell.length_c   1.000
_cell.angle_alpha   90.00
_cell.angle_beta   90.00
_cell.angle_gamma   90.00
#
_symmetry.space_group_name_H-M   'P 1'
#
loop_
_entity.id
_entity.type
_entity.pdbx_description
1 polymer ?
#
loop_
_entity_poly.entity_id
_entity_poly.type
_entity_poly.pdbx_seq_one_letter_code
_entity_poly.pdbx_strand_id
1 'polypeptide(L)'
;MDNSEIFPRDHIKTLYLGKEGGGFINSKEFGEPLGKIVYTDKLLNVLLSQFEEKGGLVKFNEKVKKVNITKEKVEIQTNKNISYSARVLILATGSRGFDIQKS
;
A
#
# COMPACT_ATOMS: atom_id res chain seq x y z
N MET A 1 -9.03 15.63 11.74
CA MET A 1 -8.73 14.33 12.40
C MET A 1 -7.59 14.55 13.36
N ASP A 2 -7.73 14.10 14.60
CA ASP A 2 -6.58 14.05 15.49
C ASP A 2 -5.61 12.99 14.98
N ASN A 3 -4.34 13.38 14.81
CA ASN A 3 -3.30 12.49 14.30
C ASN A 3 -3.00 11.35 15.28
N SER A 4 -3.37 11.49 16.56
CA SER A 4 -3.21 10.47 17.60
C SER A 4 -4.02 9.19 17.35
N GLU A 5 -5.14 9.28 16.62
CA GLU A 5 -5.98 8.12 16.34
C GLU A 5 -5.32 7.15 15.35
N ILE A 6 -4.49 7.67 14.44
CA ILE A 6 -3.76 6.92 13.41
C ILE A 6 -2.32 6.64 13.88
N PHE A 7 -1.69 7.64 14.49
CA PHE A 7 -0.32 7.61 14.98
C PHE A 7 -0.30 7.78 16.51
N PRO A 8 -0.57 6.72 17.29
CA PRO A 8 -0.77 6.81 18.73
C PRO A 8 0.44 7.31 19.50
N ARG A 9 1.64 7.09 18.98
CA ARG A 9 2.89 7.45 19.66
C ARG A 9 4.09 7.44 18.74
N ASP A 10 5.14 8.06 19.22
CA ASP A 10 6.45 8.01 18.60
C ASP A 10 7.13 6.64 18.77
N HIS A 11 7.89 6.26 17.73
CA HIS A 11 8.73 5.08 17.71
C HIS A 11 10.13 5.46 18.20
N ILE A 12 10.50 4.99 19.40
CA ILE A 12 11.68 5.49 20.12
C ILE A 12 12.85 4.51 20.19
N LYS A 13 12.60 3.22 19.94
CA LYS A 13 13.62 2.18 20.04
C LYS A 13 13.28 1.04 19.10
N THR A 14 14.25 0.58 18.33
CA THR A 14 14.12 -0.61 17.49
C THR A 14 15.30 -1.54 17.67
N LEU A 15 15.06 -2.83 17.47
CA LEU A 15 16.12 -3.82 17.31
C LEU A 15 16.48 -3.86 15.83
N TYR A 16 17.69 -3.43 15.51
CA TYR A 16 18.23 -3.55 14.17
C TYR A 16 19.02 -4.86 14.06
N LEU A 17 18.57 -5.76 13.19
CA LEU A 17 19.25 -7.02 12.90
C LEU A 17 19.98 -6.89 11.57
N GLY A 18 21.26 -6.54 11.63
CA GLY A 18 22.14 -6.52 10.47
C GLY A 18 22.74 -7.90 10.18
N LYS A 19 23.34 -8.05 8.99
CA LYS A 19 24.03 -9.29 8.59
C LYS A 19 25.25 -9.62 9.46
N GLU A 20 25.93 -8.61 9.98
CA GLU A 20 27.18 -8.74 10.76
C GLU A 20 26.94 -8.69 12.29
N GLY A 21 25.70 -8.46 12.73
CA GLY A 21 25.36 -8.34 14.14
C GLY A 21 24.05 -7.59 14.37
N GLY A 22 23.45 -7.82 15.54
CA GLY A 22 22.24 -7.13 15.98
C GLY A 22 22.53 -6.08 17.05
N GLY A 23 21.80 -4.97 17.04
CA GLY A 23 21.94 -3.89 18.01
C GLY A 23 20.64 -3.15 18.27
N PHE A 24 20.49 -2.58 19.46
CA PHE A 24 19.37 -1.68 19.74
C PHE A 24 19.73 -0.26 19.30
N ILE A 25 18.87 0.34 18.50
CA ILE A 25 18.96 1.75 18.13
C ILE A 25 17.96 2.52 18.99
N ASN A 26 18.42 3.59 19.63
CA ASN A 26 17.58 4.50 20.42
C ASN A 26 17.48 5.87 19.76
N SER A 27 16.26 6.42 19.67
CA SER A 27 15.99 7.74 19.10
C SER A 27 16.79 8.87 19.79
N LYS A 28 17.13 8.69 21.08
CA LYS A 28 17.96 9.64 21.84
C LYS A 28 19.32 9.92 21.20
N GLU A 29 19.88 8.99 20.44
CA GLU A 29 21.15 9.15 19.74
C GLU A 29 21.06 10.20 18.62
N PHE A 30 19.85 10.49 18.13
CA PHE A 30 19.59 11.39 17.00
C PHE A 30 18.87 12.68 17.40
N GLY A 31 18.42 12.79 18.65
CA GLY A 31 17.66 13.94 19.16
C GLY A 31 16.18 13.97 18.76
N GLU A 32 15.70 13.04 17.92
CA GLU A 32 14.35 12.99 17.38
C GLU A 32 13.84 11.54 17.30
N PRO A 33 12.51 11.27 17.34
CA PRO A 33 11.94 9.94 17.15
C PRO A 33 12.37 9.23 15.85
N LEU A 34 12.40 7.90 15.86
CA LEU A 34 12.68 7.06 14.67
C LEU A 34 11.46 6.97 13.72
N GLY A 35 10.52 7.91 13.80
CA GLY A 35 9.20 7.87 13.18
C GLY A 35 8.07 7.67 14.19
N LYS A 36 6.91 7.21 13.69
CA LYS A 36 5.70 6.96 14.50
C LYS A 36 5.24 5.52 14.39
N ILE A 37 4.66 5.02 15.47
CA ILE A 37 3.85 3.80 15.44
C ILE A 37 2.53 4.14 14.75
N VAL A 38 2.02 3.25 13.91
CA VAL A 38 0.82 3.48 13.11
C VAL A 38 -0.19 2.34 13.25
N TYR A 39 -1.47 2.70 13.33
CA TYR A 39 -2.57 1.78 13.08
C TYR A 39 -2.83 1.73 11.58
N THR A 40 -2.23 0.75 10.91
CA THR A 40 -2.20 0.65 9.44
C THR A 40 -3.61 0.63 8.82
N ASP A 41 -4.55 -0.05 9.43
CA ASP A 41 -5.96 -0.10 9.00
C ASP A 41 -6.59 1.29 8.96
N LYS A 42 -6.39 2.10 10.01
CA LYS A 42 -6.91 3.47 10.07
C LYS A 42 -6.24 4.37 9.04
N LEU A 43 -4.92 4.27 8.89
CA LEU A 43 -4.19 5.01 7.86
C LEU A 43 -4.70 4.67 6.46
N LEU A 44 -4.86 3.39 6.15
CA LEU A 44 -5.35 2.93 4.85
C LEU A 44 -6.75 3.45 4.58
N ASN A 45 -7.66 3.41 5.56
CA ASN A 45 -9.00 3.96 5.40
C ASN A 45 -8.97 5.45 5.05
N VAL A 46 -8.14 6.25 5.72
CA VAL A 46 -8.00 7.68 5.39
C VAL A 46 -7.47 7.87 3.98
N LEU A 47 -6.45 7.12 3.57
CA LEU A 47 -5.89 7.22 2.21
C LEU A 47 -6.90 6.83 1.14
N LEU A 48 -7.71 5.80 1.39
CA LEU A 48 -8.77 5.36 0.49
C LEU A 48 -9.88 6.41 0.38
N SER A 49 -10.36 6.95 1.50
CA SER A 49 -11.36 8.02 1.51
C SER A 49 -10.87 9.25 0.76
N GLN A 50 -9.62 9.69 0.99
CA GLN A 50 -9.04 10.82 0.26
C GLN A 50 -8.91 10.56 -1.24
N PHE A 51 -8.66 9.31 -1.64
CA PHE A 51 -8.63 8.92 -3.04
C PHE A 51 -10.02 9.00 -3.67
N GLU A 52 -11.05 8.52 -2.98
CA GLU A 52 -12.45 8.58 -3.43
C GLU A 52 -12.98 10.01 -3.48
N GLU A 53 -12.65 10.86 -2.50
CA GLU A 53 -12.98 12.30 -2.48
C GLU A 53 -12.42 13.04 -3.69
N LYS A 54 -11.28 12.58 -4.24
CA LYS A 54 -10.67 13.13 -5.45
C LYS A 54 -11.23 12.52 -6.74
N GLY A 55 -12.31 11.75 -6.66
CA GLY A 55 -12.98 11.09 -7.79
C GLY A 55 -12.37 9.73 -8.16
N GLY A 56 -11.46 9.21 -7.34
CA GLY A 56 -10.98 7.83 -7.46
C GLY A 56 -12.09 6.82 -7.17
N LEU A 57 -11.96 5.61 -7.71
CA LEU A 57 -12.91 4.52 -7.46
C LEU A 57 -12.19 3.35 -6.81
N VAL A 58 -12.66 2.93 -5.63
CA VAL A 58 -12.16 1.73 -4.95
C VAL A 58 -13.17 0.60 -5.12
N LYS A 59 -12.69 -0.56 -5.56
CA LYS A 59 -13.52 -1.76 -5.74
C LYS A 59 -12.99 -2.91 -4.91
N PHE A 60 -13.68 -3.21 -3.82
CA PHE A 60 -13.36 -4.36 -2.97
C PHE A 60 -13.95 -5.66 -3.51
N ASN A 61 -13.32 -6.77 -3.12
CA ASN A 61 -13.71 -8.13 -3.54
C ASN A 61 -13.74 -8.33 -5.06
N GLU A 62 -12.98 -7.51 -5.79
CA GLU A 62 -12.89 -7.55 -7.24
C GLU A 62 -11.45 -7.88 -7.63
N LYS A 63 -11.21 -9.16 -7.93
CA LYS A 63 -9.90 -9.67 -8.28
C LYS A 63 -9.70 -9.55 -9.78
N VAL A 64 -8.55 -9.02 -10.20
CA VAL A 64 -8.10 -9.06 -11.60
C VAL A 64 -7.88 -10.51 -12.01
N LYS A 65 -8.56 -10.93 -13.08
CA LYS A 65 -8.49 -12.29 -13.64
C LYS A 65 -7.60 -12.33 -14.87
N LYS A 66 -7.66 -11.29 -15.71
CA LYS A 66 -6.92 -11.21 -16.97
C LYS A 66 -6.57 -9.77 -17.28
N VAL A 67 -5.39 -9.57 -17.84
CA VAL A 67 -4.91 -8.28 -18.35
C VAL A 67 -4.49 -8.47 -19.80
N ASN A 68 -5.10 -7.73 -20.72
CA ASN A 68 -4.67 -7.68 -22.12
C ASN A 68 -4.04 -6.32 -22.39
N ILE A 69 -2.80 -6.30 -22.87
CA ILE A 69 -2.10 -5.06 -23.20
C ILE A 69 -1.99 -4.97 -24.72
N THR A 70 -2.49 -3.89 -25.28
CA THR A 70 -2.26 -3.52 -26.68
C THR A 70 -1.37 -2.27 -26.74
N LYS A 71 -1.00 -1.83 -27.95
CA LYS A 71 -0.24 -0.59 -28.12
C LYS A 71 -1.01 0.67 -27.69
N GLU A 72 -2.33 0.58 -27.60
CA GLU A 72 -3.22 1.74 -27.41
C GLU A 72 -3.81 1.81 -26.00
N LYS A 73 -4.02 0.65 -25.37
CA LYS A 73 -4.69 0.55 -24.07
C LYS A 73 -4.35 -0.76 -23.35
N VAL A 74 -4.72 -0.78 -22.08
CA VAL A 74 -4.77 -1.95 -21.22
C VAL A 74 -6.22 -2.26 -20.91
N GLU A 75 -6.63 -3.51 -21.14
CA GLU A 75 -7.94 -4.02 -20.78
C GLU A 75 -7.80 -4.98 -19.59
N ILE A 76 -8.65 -4.81 -18.60
CA ILE A 76 -8.61 -5.53 -17.33
C ILE A 76 -9.95 -6.20 -17.14
N GLN A 77 -9.96 -7.53 -17.03
CA GLN A 77 -11.15 -8.30 -16.73
C GLN A 77 -11.09 -8.82 -15.29
N THR A 78 -12.19 -8.69 -14.57
CA THR A 78 -12.27 -9.09 -13.16
C THR A 78 -13.06 -10.38 -12.96
N ASN A 79 -12.96 -10.96 -11.76
CA ASN A 79 -13.73 -12.15 -11.36
C ASN A 79 -15.26 -11.91 -11.33
N LYS A 80 -15.71 -10.64 -11.41
CA LYS A 80 -17.13 -10.27 -11.50
C LYS A 80 -17.60 -10.09 -12.95
N ASN A 81 -16.80 -10.48 -13.94
CA ASN A 81 -17.04 -10.25 -15.37
C ASN A 81 -17.20 -8.77 -15.75
N ILE A 82 -16.63 -7.86 -14.96
CA ILE A 82 -16.54 -6.44 -15.29
C ILE A 82 -15.23 -6.21 -16.05
N SER A 83 -15.29 -5.35 -17.07
CA SER A 83 -14.13 -4.95 -17.86
C SER A 83 -13.84 -3.47 -17.68
N TYR A 84 -12.58 -3.14 -17.40
CA TYR A 84 -12.06 -1.78 -17.37
C TYR A 84 -11.05 -1.59 -18.51
N SER A 85 -10.97 -0.37 -19.03
CA SER A 85 -9.96 0.04 -20.00
C SER A 85 -9.20 1.24 -19.48
N ALA A 86 -7.88 1.20 -19.59
CA ALA A 86 -7.01 2.29 -19.16
C ALA A 86 -5.83 2.46 -20.13
N ARG A 87 -5.16 3.61 -20.08
CA ARG A 87 -3.89 3.83 -20.79
C ARG A 87 -2.68 3.32 -20.02
N VAL A 88 -2.77 3.33 -18.69
CA VAL A 88 -1.70 2.94 -17.78
C VAL A 88 -2.28 1.99 -16.73
N LEU A 89 -1.55 0.92 -16.44
CA LEU A 89 -1.83 -0.01 -15.36
C LEU A 89 -0.69 0.02 -14.36
N ILE A 90 -1.00 0.26 -13.09
CA ILE A 90 -0.04 0.21 -11.99
C ILE A 90 -0.27 -1.09 -11.21
N LEU A 91 0.75 -1.94 -11.14
CA LEU A 91 0.71 -3.18 -10.37
C LEU A 91 1.29 -2.96 -8.97
N ALA A 92 0.41 -2.68 -8.00
CA ALA A 92 0.75 -2.51 -6.58
C ALA A 92 0.23 -3.69 -5.72
N THR A 93 0.44 -4.92 -6.19
CA THR A 93 -0.24 -6.13 -5.70
C THR A 93 0.47 -6.86 -4.56
N GLY A 94 1.57 -6.28 -4.04
CA GLY A 94 2.44 -6.96 -3.08
C GLY A 94 2.97 -8.30 -3.60
N SER A 95 3.14 -9.28 -2.71
CA SER A 95 3.67 -10.62 -3.05
C SER A 95 2.80 -11.43 -4.02
N ARG A 96 1.57 -11.01 -4.29
CA ARG A 96 0.62 -11.72 -5.16
C ARG A 96 0.67 -11.28 -6.63
N GLY A 97 1.61 -10.40 -7.00
CA GLY A 97 1.74 -9.90 -8.38
C GLY A 97 2.08 -10.95 -9.42
N PHE A 98 2.69 -12.07 -9.01
CA PHE A 98 3.12 -13.14 -9.90
C PHE A 98 1.96 -13.82 -10.64
N ASP A 99 0.77 -13.84 -10.05
CA ASP A 99 -0.42 -14.47 -10.66
C ASP A 99 -0.94 -13.68 -11.86
N ILE A 100 -0.70 -12.36 -11.89
CA ILE A 100 -1.20 -11.45 -12.93
C ILE A 100 -0.19 -11.30 -14.08
N GLN A 101 1.10 -11.49 -13.83
CA GLN A 101 2.16 -11.35 -14.84
C GLN A 101 2.31 -12.57 -15.76
N LYS A 102 1.79 -13.74 -15.35
CA LYS A 102 1.92 -15.00 -16.08
C LYS A 102 0.72 -15.37 -16.95
N SER A 103 -0.33 -14.55 -16.93
CA SER A 103 -1.62 -14.79 -17.59
C SER A 103 -1.84 -13.96 -18.85
#